data_AF-A0A067DK38-F1
#
_entry.id   AF-A0A067DK38-F1
#
_cell.length_a   1.000
_cell.length_b   1.000
_cell.length_c   1.000
_cell.angle_alpha   90.00
_cell.angle_beta   90.00
_cell.angle_gamma   90.00
#
_symmetry.space_group_name_H-M   'P 1'
#
loop_
_entity.id
_entity.type
_entity.pdbx_description
1 polymer ?
#
loop_
_entity_poly.entity_id
_entity_poly.type
_entity_poly.pdbx_seq_one_letter_code
_entity_poly.pdbx_strand_id
1 'polypeptide(L)'
;MGKDLPGIATGNWGCGAFGGDPELKAIIQWLAASQASRPFVLYYTFGIDALQNLDQITQWILSHEWTVRDLWNMMVEYSSQRLNGRTNLGFFAWLLPSLTSHNFISPASDFNYPAK
;
A
#
# COMPACT_ATOMS: atom_id res chain seq x y z
N MET A 1 -15.44 23.11 15.56
CA MET A 1 -14.28 22.49 16.24
C MET A 1 -14.13 21.08 15.66
N GLY A 2 -13.30 20.91 14.64
CA GLY A 2 -12.94 19.57 14.18
C GLY A 2 -12.01 18.96 15.22
N LYS A 3 -12.32 17.77 15.72
CA LYS A 3 -11.37 17.03 16.55
C LYS A 3 -10.20 16.64 15.65
N ASP A 4 -8.97 17.00 16.03
CA ASP A 4 -7.78 16.44 15.41
C ASP A 4 -7.84 14.92 15.58
N LEU A 5 -8.16 14.21 14.50
CA LEU A 5 -8.25 12.76 14.52
C LEU A 5 -6.82 12.20 14.58
N PRO A 6 -6.51 11.26 15.48
CA PRO A 6 -5.19 10.65 15.50
C PRO A 6 -4.98 9.81 14.22
N GLY A 7 -3.72 9.67 13.81
CA GLY A 7 -3.32 8.70 12.79
C GLY A 7 -3.50 7.25 13.26
N ILE A 8 -3.33 6.31 12.33
CA ILE A 8 -3.50 4.86 12.60
C ILE A 8 -2.13 4.19 12.67
N ALA A 9 -1.82 3.53 13.78
CA ALA A 9 -0.71 2.59 13.86
C ALA A 9 -1.23 1.17 13.60
N THR A 10 -0.68 0.48 12.60
CA THR A 10 -1.13 -0.86 12.18
C THR A 10 0.02 -1.70 11.60
N GLY A 11 -0.27 -2.88 11.05
CA GLY A 11 0.70 -3.73 10.35
C GLY A 11 0.02 -4.79 9.50
N ASN A 12 0.62 -5.98 9.47
CA ASN A 12 0.24 -7.14 8.63
C ASN A 12 -1.08 -7.81 9.04
N TRP A 13 -2.16 -7.03 9.18
CA TRP A 13 -3.47 -7.48 9.66
C TRP A 13 -4.03 -8.61 8.80
N GLY A 14 -4.16 -9.79 9.40
CA GLY A 14 -4.70 -10.98 8.75
C GLY A 14 -3.77 -11.66 7.74
N CYS A 15 -2.46 -11.36 7.74
CA CYS A 15 -1.52 -11.93 6.77
C CYS A 15 -0.76 -13.17 7.27
N GLY A 16 -0.92 -13.54 8.54
CA GLY A 16 -0.34 -14.75 9.13
C GLY A 16 -1.26 -15.97 8.94
N ALA A 17 -1.81 -16.50 10.04
CA ALA A 17 -2.69 -17.67 10.03
C ALA A 17 -3.93 -17.56 9.11
N PHE A 18 -4.36 -16.33 8.79
CA PHE A 18 -5.51 -16.09 7.90
C PHE A 18 -5.13 -16.00 6.42
N GLY A 19 -3.84 -16.10 6.07
CA GLY A 19 -3.38 -16.21 4.68
C GLY A 19 -3.65 -15.00 3.80
N GLY A 20 -3.89 -13.82 4.38
CA GLY A 20 -4.05 -12.59 3.62
C GLY A 20 -2.75 -12.17 2.93
N ASP A 21 -2.88 -11.61 1.72
CA ASP A 21 -1.77 -11.02 1.00
C ASP A 21 -1.32 -9.70 1.65
N PRO A 22 -0.05 -9.56 2.09
CA PRO A 22 0.42 -8.36 2.78
C PRO A 22 0.37 -7.09 1.94
N GLU A 23 0.71 -7.16 0.66
CA GLU A 23 0.71 -6.00 -0.25
C GLU A 23 -0.71 -5.45 -0.38
N LEU A 24 -1.68 -6.32 -0.65
CA LEU A 24 -3.09 -5.94 -0.73
C LEU A 24 -3.63 -5.43 0.61
N LYS A 25 -3.29 -6.09 1.72
CA LYS A 25 -3.75 -5.67 3.05
C LYS A 25 -3.17 -4.32 3.48
N ALA A 26 -1.96 -3.98 3.07
CA ALA A 26 -1.40 -2.65 3.30
C ALA A 26 -2.22 -1.57 2.56
N ILE A 27 -2.51 -1.79 1.27
CA ILE A 27 -3.26 -0.83 0.46
C ILE A 27 -4.72 -0.72 0.91
N ILE A 28 -5.38 -1.82 1.28
CA ILE A 28 -6.75 -1.81 1.83
C ILE A 28 -6.82 -0.94 3.09
N GLN A 29 -5.85 -1.11 4.00
CA GLN A 29 -5.81 -0.31 5.23
C GLN A 29 -5.54 1.17 4.93
N TRP A 30 -4.70 1.47 3.93
CA TRP A 30 -4.45 2.85 3.50
C TRP A 30 -5.71 3.49 2.90
N LEU A 31 -6.44 2.78 2.02
CA LEU A 31 -7.73 3.25 1.48
C LEU A 31 -8.76 3.49 2.60
N ALA A 32 -8.84 2.58 3.57
CA ALA A 32 -9.77 2.71 4.70
C ALA A 32 -9.44 3.91 5.59
N ALA A 33 -8.16 4.12 5.92
CA ALA A 33 -7.69 5.28 6.68
C ALA A 33 -8.01 6.59 5.96
N SER A 34 -7.80 6.60 4.65
CA SER A 34 -8.06 7.73 3.75
C SER A 34 -9.54 8.09 3.70
N GLN A 35 -10.40 7.10 3.46
CA GLN A 35 -11.84 7.29 3.45
C GLN A 35 -12.40 7.73 4.81
N ALA A 36 -11.75 7.33 5.91
CA ALA A 36 -12.09 7.73 7.27
C ALA A 36 -11.50 9.08 7.70
N SER A 37 -10.87 9.82 6.78
CA SER A 37 -10.25 11.13 7.01
C SER A 37 -9.25 11.13 8.17
N ARG A 38 -8.48 10.04 8.31
CA ARG A 38 -7.35 9.96 9.23
C ARG A 38 -6.19 10.74 8.64
N PRO A 39 -5.33 11.39 9.43
CA PRO A 39 -4.25 12.19 8.86
C PRO A 39 -3.16 11.32 8.23
N PHE A 40 -2.89 10.14 8.79
CA PHE A 40 -1.82 9.25 8.33
C PHE A 40 -1.98 7.81 8.80
N VAL A 41 -1.18 6.92 8.21
CA VAL A 41 -0.94 5.53 8.65
C VAL A 41 0.55 5.32 8.97
N LEU A 42 0.83 4.80 10.17
CA LEU A 42 2.12 4.20 10.54
C LEU A 42 1.99 2.69 10.35
N TYR A 43 2.75 2.12 9.40
CA TYR A 43 2.65 0.70 9.06
C TYR A 43 3.89 -0.08 9.50
N TYR A 44 3.72 -0.99 10.46
CA TYR A 44 4.78 -1.88 10.93
C TYR A 44 4.82 -3.15 10.09
N THR A 45 5.81 -3.25 9.20
CA THR A 45 5.95 -4.38 8.26
C THR A 45 6.50 -5.64 8.90
N PHE A 46 7.16 -5.53 10.05
CA PHE A 46 7.93 -6.62 10.68
C PHE A 46 8.97 -7.25 9.72
N GLY A 47 9.47 -6.47 8.76
CA GLY A 47 10.57 -6.88 7.88
C GLY A 47 10.24 -8.00 6.89
N ILE A 48 8.96 -8.23 6.57
CA ILE A 48 8.60 -9.25 5.58
C ILE A 48 8.99 -8.82 4.16
N ASP A 49 9.60 -9.73 3.40
CA ASP A 49 10.12 -9.46 2.06
C ASP A 49 9.06 -8.94 1.08
N ALA A 50 7.81 -9.39 1.22
CA ALA A 50 6.69 -8.95 0.39
C ALA A 50 6.47 -7.42 0.47
N LEU A 51 6.83 -6.78 1.57
CA LEU A 51 6.64 -5.34 1.79
C LEU A 51 7.92 -4.52 1.62
N GLN A 52 9.00 -5.10 1.10
CA GLN A 52 10.28 -4.41 0.91
C GLN A 52 10.17 -3.13 0.04
N ASN A 53 9.21 -3.10 -0.89
CA ASN A 53 8.98 -1.98 -1.80
C ASN A 53 7.84 -1.04 -1.36
N LEU A 54 7.32 -1.19 -0.13
CA LEU A 54 6.15 -0.42 0.33
C LEU A 54 6.41 1.10 0.29
N ASP A 55 7.60 1.56 0.67
CA ASP A 55 7.97 2.97 0.60
C ASP A 55 7.98 3.50 -0.82
N GLN A 56 8.63 2.78 -1.73
CA GLN A 56 8.77 3.17 -3.13
C GLN A 56 7.41 3.25 -3.82
N ILE A 57 6.56 2.24 -3.59
CA ILE A 57 5.19 2.24 -4.11
C ILE A 57 4.38 3.40 -3.55
N THR A 58 4.48 3.66 -2.24
CA THR A 58 3.73 4.75 -1.62
C THR A 58 4.14 6.10 -2.19
N GLN A 59 5.44 6.36 -2.31
CA GLN A 59 5.96 7.60 -2.90
C GLN A 59 5.53 7.77 -4.35
N TRP A 60 5.58 6.69 -5.14
CA TRP A 60 5.12 6.71 -6.52
C TRP A 60 3.61 7.00 -6.62
N ILE A 61 2.79 6.35 -5.81
CA ILE A 61 1.33 6.59 -5.79
C ILE A 61 1.04 8.03 -5.35
N LEU A 62 1.82 8.61 -4.43
CA LEU A 62 1.70 10.00 -4.01
C LEU A 62 2.11 10.98 -5.11
N SER A 63 3.20 10.71 -5.83
CA SER A 63 3.69 11.59 -6.91
C SER A 63 2.75 11.65 -8.12
N HIS A 64 1.87 10.66 -8.29
CA HIS A 64 0.86 10.62 -9.34
C HIS A 64 -0.48 11.24 -8.91
N GLU A 65 -0.56 11.80 -7.69
CA GLU A 65 -1.77 12.46 -7.16
C GLU A 65 -3.03 11.57 -7.20
N TRP A 66 -2.85 10.24 -7.12
CA TRP A 66 -3.98 9.31 -7.15
C TRP A 66 -4.92 9.53 -5.99
N THR A 67 -6.22 9.55 -6.29
CA THR A 67 -7.29 9.54 -5.30
C THR A 67 -7.53 8.13 -4.74
N VAL A 68 -8.33 8.02 -3.68
CA VAL A 68 -8.86 6.74 -3.18
C VAL A 68 -9.52 5.92 -4.31
N ARG A 69 -10.25 6.58 -5.21
CA ARG A 69 -10.92 5.93 -6.34
C ARG A 69 -9.93 5.33 -7.32
N ASP A 70 -8.87 6.07 -7.67
CA ASP A 70 -7.90 5.62 -8.66
C ASP A 70 -7.16 4.37 -8.16
N LEU A 71 -6.69 4.41 -6.90
CA LEU A 71 -6.01 3.28 -6.29
C LEU A 71 -6.94 2.07 -6.11
N TRP A 72 -8.22 2.28 -5.76
CA TRP A 72 -9.22 1.21 -5.74
C TRP A 72 -9.43 0.57 -7.12
N ASN A 73 -9.53 1.38 -8.18
CA ASN A 73 -9.70 0.87 -9.54
C ASN A 73 -8.51 0.00 -9.96
N MET A 74 -7.28 0.40 -9.60
CA MET A 74 -6.09 -0.41 -9.86
C MET A 74 -6.09 -1.74 -9.11
N MET A 75 -6.57 -1.76 -7.86
CA MET A 75 -6.75 -3.01 -7.11
C MET A 75 -7.79 -3.94 -7.75
N VAL A 76 -8.91 -3.38 -8.26
CA VAL A 76 -9.95 -4.14 -8.96
C VAL A 76 -9.40 -4.74 -10.25
N GLU A 77 -8.68 -3.95 -11.05
CA GLU A 77 -8.04 -4.42 -12.29
C GLU A 77 -7.01 -5.52 -12.01
N TYR A 78 -6.13 -5.33 -11.03
CA TYR A 78 -5.19 -6.36 -10.59
C TYR A 78 -5.89 -7.65 -10.18
N SER A 79 -6.95 -7.54 -9.37
CA SER A 79 -7.71 -8.69 -8.89
C SER A 79 -8.35 -9.45 -10.05
N SER A 80 -8.90 -8.73 -11.03
CA SER A 80 -9.41 -9.31 -12.27
C SER A 80 -8.32 -10.05 -13.05
N GLN A 81 -7.14 -9.44 -13.23
CA GLN A 81 -6.03 -10.09 -13.94
C GLN A 81 -5.51 -11.32 -13.21
N ARG A 82 -5.44 -11.29 -11.88
CA ARG A 82 -5.07 -12.44 -11.04
C ARG A 82 -6.07 -13.59 -11.18
N LEU A 83 -7.36 -13.31 -11.02
CA LEU A 83 -8.43 -14.32 -11.11
C LEU A 83 -8.49 -14.97 -12.50
N ASN A 84 -8.21 -14.20 -13.55
CA ASN A 84 -8.19 -14.68 -14.92
C ASN A 84 -6.84 -15.29 -15.34
N GLY A 85 -5.88 -15.45 -14.42
CA GLY A 85 -4.56 -16.03 -14.71
C GLY A 85 -3.69 -15.21 -15.67
N ARG A 86 -4.00 -13.91 -15.86
CA ARG A 86 -3.26 -13.00 -16.76
C ARG A 86 -1.99 -12.44 -16.13
N THR A 87 -1.86 -12.47 -14.81
CA THR A 87 -0.64 -12.09 -14.09
C THR A 87 -0.37 -13.04 -12.93
N ASN A 88 0.90 -13.35 -12.72
CA ASN A 88 1.41 -14.09 -11.56
C ASN A 88 2.27 -13.21 -10.64
N LEU A 89 2.41 -11.91 -10.94
CA LEU A 89 3.17 -10.95 -10.14
C LEU A 89 2.40 -10.46 -8.91
N GLY A 90 3.10 -10.21 -7.81
CA GLY A 90 2.57 -9.43 -6.67
C GLY A 90 2.00 -8.09 -7.10
N PHE A 91 1.10 -7.51 -6.30
CA PHE A 91 0.45 -6.24 -6.60
C PHE A 91 1.48 -5.13 -6.81
N PHE A 92 2.53 -5.04 -6.01
CA PHE A 92 3.54 -3.98 -6.15
C PHE A 92 4.32 -4.10 -7.46
N ALA A 93 4.77 -5.30 -7.81
CA ALA A 93 5.47 -5.56 -9.07
C ALA A 93 4.56 -5.41 -10.29
N TRP A 94 3.28 -5.75 -10.16
CA TRP A 94 2.28 -5.57 -11.21
C TRP A 94 1.97 -4.09 -11.45
N LEU A 95 1.83 -3.32 -10.38
CA LEU A 95 1.48 -1.89 -10.45
C LEU A 95 2.61 -1.07 -11.07
N LEU A 96 3.86 -1.40 -10.74
CA LEU A 96 5.03 -0.71 -11.25
C LEU A 96 6.12 -1.71 -11.68
N PRO A 97 6.07 -2.22 -12.93
CA PRO A 97 7.02 -3.20 -13.42
C PRO A 97 8.49 -2.75 -13.32
N SER A 98 8.74 -1.43 -13.39
CA SER A 98 10.08 -0.84 -13.28
C SER A 98 10.71 -0.90 -11.88
N LEU A 99 9.95 -1.24 -10.82
CA LEU A 99 10.56 -1.53 -9.52
C LEU A 99 11.44 -2.78 -9.54
N THR A 100 11.26 -3.65 -10.54
CA THR A 100 12.12 -4.82 -10.71
C THR A 100 13.49 -4.47 -11.30
N SER A 101 13.69 -3.25 -11.83
CA SER A 101 14.90 -2.90 -12.58
C SER A 101 15.78 -1.78 -11.98
N HIS A 102 15.36 -1.04 -10.95
CA HIS A 102 16.19 0.04 -10.39
C HIS A 102 16.17 0.15 -8.85
N ASN A 103 17.37 0.06 -8.26
CA ASN A 103 17.70 0.48 -6.90
C ASN A 103 17.56 2.01 -6.77
N PHE A 104 16.40 2.48 -6.32
CA PHE A 104 16.31 3.80 -5.71
C PHE A 104 16.57 3.67 -4.21
N ILE A 105 17.64 4.32 -3.75
CA ILE A 105 18.01 4.42 -2.35
C ILE A 105 16.95 5.27 -1.64
N SER A 106 16.25 4.69 -0.67
CA SER A 106 15.45 5.46 0.30
C SER A 106 16.33 5.83 1.49
N PRO A 107 16.42 7.09 1.91
CA PRO A 107 16.95 7.41 3.22
C PRO A 107 15.92 6.96 4.27
N ALA A 108 16.37 6.18 5.25
CA ALA A 108 15.57 5.85 6.41
C ALA A 108 15.18 7.13 7.16
N SER A 109 13.89 7.46 7.17
CA SER A 109 13.33 8.39 8.12
C SER A 109 11.83 8.12 8.27
N ASP A 110 11.45 7.69 9.47
CA ASP A 110 10.12 7.69 10.08
C ASP A 110 8.91 7.64 9.12
N PHE A 111 8.35 6.43 9.02
CA PHE A 111 7.21 6.04 8.21
C PHE A 111 5.94 6.81 8.58
N ASN A 112 5.63 7.88 7.85
CA ASN A 112 4.36 8.58 7.98
C ASN A 112 3.68 8.70 6.62
N TYR A 113 2.74 7.80 6.32
CA TYR A 113 2.04 7.81 5.03
C TYR A 113 0.78 8.66 5.13
N PRO A 114 0.70 9.82 4.43
CA PRO A 114 -0.49 10.65 4.47
C PRO A 114 -1.69 9.89 3.90
N ALA A 115 -2.85 10.12 4.50
CA ALA A 115 -4.11 9.67 3.90
C ALA A 115 -4.35 10.32 2.53
N LYS A 116 -5.04 9.57 1.68
CA LYS A 116 -5.42 9.90 0.31
C LYS A 116 -6.74 10.67 0.21
#